data_AF-A0A940HVB0-F1
#
_entry.id   AF-A0A940HVB0-F1
#
_cell.length_a   1.000
_cell.length_b   1.000
_cell.length_c   1.000
_cell.angle_alpha   90.00
_cell.angle_beta   90.00
_cell.angle_gamma   90.00
#
_symmetry.space_group_name_H-M   'P 1'
#
loop_
_entity.id
_entity.type
_entity.pdbx_description
1 polymer ?
#
loop_
_entity_poly.entity_id
_entity_poly.type
_entity_poly.pdbx_seq_one_letter_code
_entity_poly.pdbx_strand_id
1 'polypeptide(L)'
;MALRYSSQNLHVQAHEAEQAGERDTAAKIYQRAIRVDPMDDHAYNRLMVYYRRKKEYRKELQIIQTAIGAHLKHAHEEQMDWL
;
A
#
# COMPACT_ATOMS: atom_id res chain seq x y z
N MET A 1 0.36 -17.59 -3.22
CA MET A 1 -0.10 -17.23 -4.58
C MET A 1 -1.43 -16.45 -4.61
N ALA A 2 -2.44 -16.77 -3.78
CA ALA A 2 -3.72 -16.06 -3.80
C ALA A 2 -3.66 -14.58 -3.35
N LEU A 3 -2.81 -14.24 -2.39
CA LEU A 3 -2.70 -12.87 -1.83
C LEU A 3 -2.20 -11.84 -2.87
N ARG A 4 -1.15 -12.18 -3.64
CA ARG A 4 -0.65 -11.31 -4.73
C ARG A 4 -1.71 -11.05 -5.80
N TYR A 5 -2.45 -12.09 -6.20
CA TYR A 5 -3.52 -11.94 -7.20
C TYR A 5 -4.64 -11.00 -6.70
N SER A 6 -5.01 -11.11 -5.42
CA SER A 6 -6.00 -10.21 -4.82
C SER A 6 -5.50 -8.76 -4.67
N SER A 7 -4.23 -8.53 -4.34
CA SER A 7 -3.68 -7.17 -4.29
C SER A 7 -3.58 -6.53 -5.67
N GLN A 8 -3.18 -7.33 -6.67
CA GLN A 8 -3.05 -6.86 -8.05
C GLN A 8 -4.40 -6.41 -8.65
N ASN A 9 -5.50 -7.08 -8.28
CA ASN A 9 -6.85 -6.64 -8.64
C ASN A 9 -7.23 -5.33 -7.91
N LEU A 10 -6.93 -5.22 -6.60
CA LEU A 10 -7.19 -4.00 -5.84
C LEU A 10 -6.43 -2.78 -6.40
N HIS A 11 -5.21 -2.98 -6.90
CA HIS A 11 -4.46 -1.95 -7.58
C HIS A 11 -5.19 -1.44 -8.83
N VAL A 12 -5.62 -2.35 -9.73
CA VAL A 12 -6.36 -1.97 -10.95
C VAL A 12 -7.61 -1.17 -10.60
N GLN A 13 -8.40 -1.65 -9.64
CA GLN A 13 -9.61 -0.93 -9.17
C GLN A 13 -9.30 0.45 -8.60
N ALA A 14 -8.23 0.57 -7.81
CA ALA A 14 -7.81 1.86 -7.26
C ALA A 14 -7.36 2.82 -8.38
N HIS A 15 -6.66 2.31 -9.39
CA HIS A 15 -6.22 3.09 -10.53
C HIS A 15 -7.40 3.60 -11.37
N GLU A 16 -8.40 2.76 -11.63
CA GLU A 16 -9.65 3.16 -12.29
C GLU A 16 -10.38 4.26 -11.51
N ALA A 17 -10.47 4.13 -10.19
CA ALA A 17 -11.04 5.17 -9.33
C ALA A 17 -10.25 6.50 -9.42
N GLU A 18 -8.92 6.46 -9.54
CA GLU A 18 -8.13 7.68 -9.76
C GLU A 18 -8.40 8.31 -11.13
N GLN A 19 -8.53 7.50 -12.19
CA GLN A 19 -8.88 7.98 -13.53
C GLN A 19 -10.28 8.60 -13.56
N ALA A 20 -11.22 8.05 -12.78
CA ALA A 20 -12.55 8.62 -12.58
C ALA A 20 -12.55 9.90 -11.71
N GLY A 21 -11.41 10.31 -11.15
CA GLY A 21 -11.28 11.48 -10.28
C GLY A 21 -11.68 11.21 -8.82
N GLU A 22 -12.07 9.98 -8.48
CA GLU A 22 -12.47 9.54 -7.14
C GLU A 22 -11.27 9.24 -6.24
N ARG A 23 -10.42 10.25 -6.02
CA ARG A 23 -9.15 10.09 -5.30
C ARG A 23 -9.30 9.55 -3.87
N ASP A 24 -10.36 9.94 -3.16
CA ASP A 24 -10.67 9.43 -1.83
C ASP A 24 -11.06 7.93 -1.85
N THR A 25 -11.80 7.50 -2.87
CA THR A 25 -12.14 6.08 -3.09
C THR A 25 -10.88 5.28 -3.38
N ALA A 26 -10.04 5.76 -4.31
CA ALA A 26 -8.77 5.13 -4.64
C ALA A 26 -7.87 4.95 -3.40
N ALA A 27 -7.75 5.97 -2.55
CA ALA A 27 -6.99 5.87 -1.32
C ALA A 27 -7.52 4.77 -0.38
N LYS A 28 -8.84 4.63 -0.24
CA LYS A 28 -9.43 3.53 0.56
C LYS A 28 -9.11 2.15 -0.02
N ILE A 29 -9.09 2.04 -1.35
CA ILE A 29 -8.75 0.78 -2.03
C ILE A 29 -7.26 0.46 -1.85
N TYR A 30 -6.36 1.43 -2.00
CA TYR A 30 -4.93 1.23 -1.70
C TYR A 30 -4.68 0.85 -0.23
N GLN A 31 -5.42 1.44 0.72
CA GLN A 31 -5.38 1.01 2.12
C GLN A 31 -5.86 -0.43 2.33
N ARG A 32 -6.73 -0.94 1.46
CA ARG A 32 -7.13 -2.35 1.47
C ARG A 32 -6.04 -3.23 0.86
N ALA A 33 -5.40 -2.78 -0.22
CA ALA A 33 -4.29 -3.49 -0.85
C ALA A 33 -3.17 -3.76 0.16
N ILE A 34 -2.68 -2.75 0.88
CA ILE A 34 -1.62 -2.92 1.91
C ILE A 34 -2.02 -3.84 3.08
N ARG A 35 -3.33 -4.04 3.32
CA ARG A 35 -3.81 -4.97 4.36
C ARG A 35 -3.84 -6.42 3.87
N VAL A 36 -4.02 -6.62 2.57
CA VAL A 36 -4.06 -7.94 1.93
C VAL A 36 -2.66 -8.39 1.55
N ASP A 37 -1.86 -7.47 1.02
CA ASP A 37 -0.45 -7.65 0.70
C ASP A 37 0.35 -6.50 1.34
N PRO A 38 0.93 -6.74 2.54
CA PRO A 38 1.76 -5.75 3.22
C PRO A 38 2.99 -5.30 2.44
N MET A 39 3.35 -6.00 1.35
CA MET A 39 4.49 -5.72 0.45
C MET A 39 4.08 -5.02 -0.86
N ASP A 40 2.84 -4.52 -0.97
CA ASP A 40 2.42 -3.76 -2.14
C ASP A 40 3.02 -2.34 -2.15
N ASP A 41 4.25 -2.23 -2.66
CA ASP A 41 4.99 -0.97 -2.80
C ASP A 41 4.23 0.07 -3.63
N HIS A 42 3.44 -0.38 -4.61
CA HIS A 42 2.67 0.54 -5.42
C HIS A 42 1.55 1.19 -4.59
N ALA A 43 0.82 0.42 -3.79
CA ALA A 43 -0.22 0.95 -2.92
C ALA A 43 0.34 1.96 -1.90
N TYR A 44 1.50 1.69 -1.31
CA TYR A 44 2.17 2.67 -0.43
C TYR A 44 2.54 3.95 -1.19
N ASN A 45 3.12 3.84 -2.38
CA ASN A 45 3.51 5.00 -3.17
C ASN A 45 2.31 5.89 -3.51
N ARG A 46 1.19 5.30 -3.94
CA ARG A 46 -0.03 6.07 -4.24
C ARG A 46 -0.63 6.74 -3.02
N LEU A 47 -0.63 6.06 -1.85
CA LEU A 47 -1.08 6.66 -0.60
C LEU A 47 -0.19 7.83 -0.14
N MET A 48 1.14 7.72 -0.30
CA MET A 48 2.05 8.81 -0.01
C MET A 48 1.75 10.03 -0.89
N VAL A 49 1.63 9.84 -2.21
CA VAL A 49 1.28 10.92 -3.15
C VAL A 49 -0.07 11.56 -2.79
N TYR A 50 -1.06 10.73 -2.44
CA TYR A 50 -2.39 11.19 -2.04
C TYR A 50 -2.35 12.08 -0.79
N TYR A 51 -1.72 11.62 0.30
CA TYR A 51 -1.62 12.40 1.55
C TYR A 51 -0.74 13.64 1.39
N ARG A 52 0.35 13.54 0.62
CA ARG A 52 1.21 14.68 0.30
C ARG A 52 0.45 15.78 -0.44
N ARG A 53 -0.38 15.42 -1.41
CA ARG A 53 -1.24 16.37 -2.15
C ARG A 53 -2.30 17.01 -1.25
N LYS A 54 -2.84 16.27 -0.28
CA LYS A 54 -3.76 16.81 0.74
C LYS A 54 -3.05 17.58 1.87
N LYS A 55 -1.72 17.63 1.87
CA LYS A 55 -0.88 18.21 2.95
C LYS A 55 -1.12 17.55 4.31
N GLU A 56 -1.58 16.29 4.31
CA GLU A 56 -1.83 15.49 5.51
C GLU A 56 -0.56 14.74 5.93
N TYR A 57 0.51 15.47 6.24
CA TYR A 57 1.85 14.90 6.47
C TYR A 57 1.91 13.88 7.61
N ARG A 58 1.06 14.01 8.63
CA ARG A 58 0.97 13.02 9.72
C ARG A 58 0.52 11.65 9.21
N LYS A 59 -0.45 11.60 8.29
CA LYS A 59 -0.92 10.34 7.71
C LYS A 59 0.10 9.80 6.72
N GLU A 60 0.74 10.66 5.93
CA GLU A 60 1.85 10.25 5.06
C GLU A 60 2.97 9.56 5.85
N LEU A 61 3.37 10.14 6.99
CA LEU A 61 4.39 9.54 7.86
C LEU A 61 3.96 8.17 8.39
N GLN A 62 2.70 8.00 8.76
CA GLN A 62 2.17 6.69 9.18
C GLN A 62 2.25 5.65 8.06
N ILE A 63 1.97 6.03 6.81
CA ILE A 63 2.10 5.14 5.65
C ILE A 63 3.56 4.74 5.44
N ILE A 64 4.50 5.68 5.53
CA ILE A 64 5.95 5.40 5.43
C ILE A 64 6.40 4.43 6.52
N GLN A 65 6.01 4.68 7.78
CA GLN A 65 6.34 3.80 8.91
C GLN A 65 5.77 2.39 8.72
N THR A 66 4.55 2.29 8.19
CA THR A 66 3.90 1.01 7.91
C THR A 66 4.67 0.23 6.84
N ALA A 67 5.05 0.90 5.74
CA ALA A 67 5.87 0.29 4.69
C ALA A 67 7.21 -0.23 5.23
N ILE A 68 7.94 0.59 5.99
CA ILE A 68 9.23 0.20 6.59
C ILE A 68 9.03 -0.99 7.52
N GLY A 69 8.01 -0.96 8.39
CA GLY A 69 7.73 -2.06 9.32
C GLY A 69 7.39 -3.37 8.61
N ALA A 70 6.62 -3.29 7.52
CA ALA A 70 6.30 -4.47 6.72
C ALA A 70 7.57 -5.05 6.07
N HIS A 71 8.43 -4.20 5.48
CA HIS A 71 9.65 -4.65 4.80
C HIS A 71 10.67 -5.24 5.77
N LEU A 72 10.85 -4.62 6.93
CA LEU A 72 11.72 -5.15 7.98
C LEU A 72 11.22 -6.50 8.51
N LYS A 73 9.90 -6.63 8.71
CA LYS A 73 9.31 -7.90 9.13
C LYS A 73 9.53 -9.00 8.08
N HIS A 74 9.29 -8.68 6.81
CA HIS A 74 9.50 -9.63 5.72
C HIS A 74 10.96 -10.06 5.61
N ALA A 75 11.91 -9.12 5.66
CA ALA A 75 13.35 -9.41 5.62
C ALA A 75 13.78 -10.27 6.82
N HIS A 76 13.24 -10.02 8.01
CA HIS A 76 13.50 -10.83 9.19
C HIS A 76 12.96 -12.26 9.04
N GLU A 77 11.75 -12.42 8.49
CA GLU A 77 11.16 -13.74 8.22
C GLU A 77 11.99 -14.53 7.19
N GLU A 78 12.39 -13.90 6.08
CA GLU A 78 13.26 -14.54 5.08
C GLU A 78 14.63 -14.96 5.66
N GLN A 79 15.18 -14.15 6.56
CA GLN A 79 16.45 -14.47 7.24
C GLN A 79 16.32 -15.65 8.22
N MET A 80 15.15 -15.82 8.86
CA MET A 80 14.90 -16.94 9.77
C MET A 80 14.61 -18.25 9.04
N ASP A 81 13.98 -18.20 7.87
CA ASP A 81 13.68 -19.38 7.04
C ASP A 81 14.94 -20.04 6.43
N TRP A 82 16.07 -19.34 6.44
CA TRP A 82 17.35 -19.84 5.92
C TRP A 82 18.15 -20.70 6.92
N LEU A 83 17.80 -20.66 8.21
CA LEU A 83 18.44 -21.44 9.29
C LEU A 83 17.70 -22.76 9.56
#